data_AF-A0A7X5UM18-F1
#
_entry.id   AF-A0A7X5UM18-F1
#
_cell.length_a   1.000
_cell.length_b   1.000
_cell.length_c   1.000
_cell.angle_alpha   90.00
_cell.angle_beta   90.00
_cell.angle_gamma   90.00
#
_symmetry.space_group_name_H-M   'P 1'
#
loop_
_entity.id
_entity.type
_entity.pdbx_description
1 polymer ?
#
loop_
_entity_poly.entity_id
_entity_poly.type
_entity_poly.pdbx_seq_one_letter_code
_entity_poly.pdbx_strand_id
1 'polypeptide(L)'
;MTCPGAGTPFPTGGNPSAASPDCGHTYTRSSQGQPNNQFPVSATIHWTVTWAGAGQGGTFPSLTTTSSASFAVAESQAVNTN
;
A
#
# COMPACT_ATOMS: atom_id res chain seq x y z
N MET A 1 6.28 -2.12 5.44
CA MET A 1 5.02 -2.11 6.22
C MET A 1 4.34 -3.45 6.01
N THR A 2 3.63 -3.95 7.02
CA THR A 2 2.83 -5.18 6.91
C THR A 2 1.38 -4.80 7.17
N CYS A 3 0.51 -5.06 6.22
CA CYS A 3 -0.92 -4.78 6.33
C CYS A 3 -1.67 -6.09 6.62
N PRO A 4 -2.53 -6.16 7.65
CA PRO A 4 -3.34 -7.35 7.93
C PRO A 4 -4.49 -7.55 6.92
N GLY A 5 -4.76 -6.57 6.05
CA GLY A 5 -5.80 -6.62 5.02
C GLY A 5 -5.46 -5.71 3.84
N ALA A 6 -6.43 -5.48 2.94
CA ALA A 6 -6.26 -4.74 1.69
C ALA A 6 -5.85 -3.26 1.87
N GLY A 7 -6.06 -2.69 3.06
CA GLY A 7 -5.95 -1.25 3.31
C GLY A 7 -7.08 -0.46 2.64
N THR A 8 -7.17 0.83 2.99
CA THR A 8 -8.16 1.77 2.47
C THR A 8 -7.51 2.61 1.36
N PRO A 9 -8.10 2.64 0.15
CA PRO A 9 -7.64 3.52 -0.92
C PRO A 9 -7.69 4.98 -0.49
N PHE A 10 -6.67 5.76 -0.88
CA PHE A 10 -6.66 7.19 -0.60
C PHE A 10 -7.82 7.88 -1.35
N PRO A 11 -8.76 8.55 -0.65
CA PRO A 11 -9.94 9.14 -1.29
C PRO A 11 -9.59 10.42 -2.04
N THR A 12 -10.38 10.74 -3.07
CA THR A 12 -10.25 11.99 -3.82
C THR A 12 -10.49 13.17 -2.87
N GLY A 13 -9.52 14.09 -2.76
CA GLY A 13 -9.59 15.22 -1.83
C GLY A 13 -9.38 14.85 -0.35
N GLY A 14 -8.89 13.65 -0.05
CA GLY A 14 -8.51 13.26 1.30
C GLY A 14 -7.45 14.19 1.89
N ASN A 15 -7.46 14.37 3.22
CA ASN A 15 -6.43 15.15 3.90
C ASN A 15 -5.07 14.42 3.77
N PRO A 16 -4.08 15.00 3.06
CA PRO A 16 -2.79 14.34 2.84
C PRO A 16 -1.97 14.16 4.12
N SER A 17 -2.29 14.87 5.21
CA SER A 17 -1.67 14.71 6.52
C SER A 17 -2.38 13.68 7.41
N ALA A 18 -3.56 13.19 7.02
CA ALA A 18 -4.26 12.17 7.78
C ALA A 18 -3.59 10.80 7.55
N ALA A 19 -3.20 10.14 8.65
CA ALA A 19 -2.70 8.78 8.57
C ALA A 19 -3.83 7.84 8.08
N SER A 20 -3.48 6.87 7.24
CA SER A 20 -4.43 5.84 6.83
C SER A 20 -4.95 5.08 8.07
N PRO A 21 -6.28 4.87 8.20
CA PRO A 21 -6.87 4.29 9.41
C PRO A 21 -6.60 2.80 9.60
N ASP A 22 -6.16 2.08 8.57
CA ASP A 22 -6.04 0.62 8.58
C ASP A 22 -4.64 0.15 8.18
N CYS A 23 -4.13 0.56 7.03
CA CYS A 23 -2.72 0.41 6.70
C CYS A 23 -2.32 1.48 5.69
N GLY A 24 -1.25 2.22 5.98
CA GLY A 24 -0.77 3.22 5.03
C GLY A 24 0.63 3.70 5.30
N HIS A 25 1.08 4.55 4.37
CA HIS A 25 2.38 5.18 4.42
C HIS A 25 2.19 6.67 4.19
N THR A 26 2.80 7.47 5.05
CA THR A 26 2.87 8.92 4.83
C THR A 26 4.22 9.23 4.20
N TYR A 27 4.19 9.77 2.99
CA TYR A 27 5.39 10.26 2.33
C TYR A 27 5.77 11.61 2.92
N THR A 28 6.99 11.73 3.44
CA THR A 28 7.49 12.99 4.03
C THR A 28 8.27 13.84 3.02
N ARG A 29 8.37 13.40 1.76
CA ARG A 29 9.10 14.08 0.68
C ARG A 29 8.30 13.99 -0.62
N SER A 30 8.45 14.99 -1.48
CA SER A 30 7.86 14.97 -2.81
C SER A 30 8.51 13.92 -3.71
N SER A 31 7.78 13.47 -4.73
CA SER A 31 8.31 12.60 -5.78
C SER A 31 9.11 13.36 -6.85
N GLN A 32 9.33 14.67 -6.66
CA GLN A 32 10.09 15.50 -7.59
C GLN A 32 11.55 15.00 -7.67
N GLY A 33 12.06 14.79 -8.88
CA GLY A 33 13.40 14.25 -9.10
C GLY A 33 13.49 12.71 -9.08
N GLN A 34 12.38 12.00 -8.84
CA GLN A 34 12.28 10.57 -9.14
C GLN A 34 12.11 10.34 -10.64
N PRO A 35 12.42 9.13 -11.15
CA PRO A 35 12.04 8.74 -12.51
C PRO A 35 10.53 9.00 -12.74
N ASN A 36 10.20 9.74 -13.81
CA ASN A 36 8.85 10.18 -14.14
C ASN A 36 8.15 11.03 -13.05
N ASN A 37 8.91 11.60 -12.10
CA ASN A 37 8.42 12.34 -10.93
C ASN A 37 7.38 11.56 -10.09
N GLN A 38 7.54 10.24 -9.97
CA GLN A 38 6.60 9.35 -9.28
C GLN A 38 7.32 8.37 -8.36
N PHE A 39 6.66 7.95 -7.29
CA PHE A 39 7.13 6.83 -6.48
C PHE A 39 6.56 5.52 -7.01
N PRO A 40 7.39 4.52 -7.33
CA PRO A 40 6.92 3.16 -7.56
C PRO A 40 6.61 2.50 -6.21
N VAL A 41 5.43 1.90 -6.12
CA VAL A 41 4.96 1.16 -4.94
C VAL A 41 4.64 -0.26 -5.36
N SER A 42 5.08 -1.23 -4.54
CA SER A 42 4.80 -2.64 -4.74
C SER A 42 4.17 -3.20 -3.46
N ALA A 43 3.02 -3.85 -3.59
CA ALA A 43 2.36 -4.56 -2.53
C ALA A 43 2.41 -6.07 -2.83
N THR A 44 2.91 -6.85 -1.88
CA THR A 44 2.98 -8.32 -1.99
C THR A 44 2.04 -8.94 -0.97
N ILE A 45 1.08 -9.71 -1.47
CA ILE A 45 0.13 -10.48 -0.65
C ILE A 45 0.64 -11.91 -0.56
N HIS A 46 0.71 -12.45 0.66
CA HIS A 46 1.05 -13.84 0.92
C HIS A 46 -0.22 -14.59 1.31
N TRP A 47 -0.54 -15.65 0.56
CA TRP A 47 -1.72 -16.47 0.77
C TRP A 47 -1.36 -17.83 1.36
N THR A 48 -2.14 -18.25 2.35
CA THR A 48 -2.15 -19.62 2.86
C THR A 48 -3.51 -20.23 2.57
N VAL A 49 -3.55 -21.21 1.68
CA VAL A 49 -4.80 -21.86 1.26
C VAL A 49 -4.78 -23.30 1.77
N THR A 50 -5.78 -23.68 2.55
CA THR A 50 -5.99 -25.04 3.06
C THR A 50 -7.24 -25.63 2.42
N TRP A 51 -7.22 -26.94 2.16
CA TRP A 51 -8.36 -27.66 1.59
C TRP A 51 -8.58 -29.00 2.30
N ALA A 52 -9.82 -29.48 2.25
CA ALA A 52 -10.21 -30.80 2.70
C ALA A 52 -11.32 -31.37 1.79
N GLY A 53 -11.24 -32.65 1.44
CA GLY A 53 -12.21 -33.34 0.58
C GLY A 53 -11.93 -34.83 0.47
N ALA A 54 -12.99 -35.65 0.39
CA ALA A 54 -12.92 -37.12 0.24
C ALA A 54 -11.99 -37.82 1.27
N GLY A 55 -11.96 -37.34 2.52
CA GLY A 55 -11.12 -37.89 3.59
C GLY A 55 -9.65 -37.48 3.52
N GLN A 56 -9.29 -36.61 2.57
CA GLN A 56 -7.95 -36.05 2.39
C GLN A 56 -7.97 -34.55 2.65
N GLY A 57 -6.80 -33.97 2.83
CA GLY A 57 -6.62 -32.53 2.93
C GLY A 57 -5.17 -32.14 2.73
N GLY A 58 -4.93 -30.85 2.70
CA GLY A 58 -3.58 -30.31 2.58
C GLY A 58 -3.57 -28.79 2.53
N THR A 59 -2.35 -28.25 2.50
CA THR A 59 -2.10 -26.82 2.31
C THR A 59 -1.41 -26.65 0.96
N PHE A 60 -1.87 -25.68 0.17
CA PHE A 60 -1.11 -25.30 -1.02
C PHE A 60 0.25 -24.70 -0.62
N PRO A 61 1.28 -24.80 -1.48
CA PRO A 61 2.53 -24.07 -1.29
C PRO A 61 2.28 -22.57 -1.10
N SER A 62 3.25 -21.86 -0.52
CA SER A 62 3.14 -20.40 -0.32
C SER A 62 2.83 -19.71 -1.65
N LEU A 63 1.64 -19.11 -1.73
CA LEU A 63 1.18 -18.39 -2.91
C LEU A 63 1.40 -16.89 -2.66
N THR A 64 1.98 -16.20 -3.64
CA THR A 64 2.18 -14.75 -3.55
C THR A 64 1.53 -14.04 -4.73
N THR A 65 0.93 -12.89 -4.46
CA THR A 65 0.40 -12.00 -5.49
C THR A 65 1.01 -10.62 -5.29
N THR A 66 1.73 -10.13 -6.29
CA THR A 66 2.35 -8.81 -6.25
C THR A 66 1.60 -7.87 -7.18
N SER A 67 1.24 -6.70 -6.68
CA SER A 67 0.68 -5.61 -7.47
C SER A 67 1.56 -4.38 -7.32
N SER A 68 1.82 -3.69 -8.42
CA SER A 68 2.58 -2.44 -8.43
C SER A 68 1.75 -1.28 -8.95
N ALA A 69 2.03 -0.09 -8.43
CA ALA A 69 1.43 1.16 -8.86
C ALA A 69 2.46 2.28 -8.76
N SER A 70 2.32 3.31 -9.60
CA SER A 70 3.14 4.51 -9.54
C SER A 70 2.24 5.72 -9.37
N PHE A 71 2.61 6.63 -8.47
CA PHE A 71 1.85 7.86 -8.26
C PHE A 71 2.76 9.03 -7.89
N ALA A 72 2.31 10.24 -8.24
CA ALA A 72 2.98 11.48 -7.90
C ALA A 72 2.64 11.87 -6.46
N VAL A 73 3.64 12.32 -5.70
CA VAL A 73 3.48 12.89 -4.36
C VAL A 73 3.94 14.33 -4.41
N ALA A 74 2.99 15.24 -4.26
CA ALA A 74 3.27 16.67 -4.14
C ALA A 74 3.63 17.03 -2.69
N GLU A 75 4.50 18.02 -2.52
CA GLU A 75 4.75 18.62 -1.22
C GLU A 75 3.62 19.57 -0.86
N SER A 76 3.09 19.46 0.36
CA SER A 76 2.19 20.47 0.94
C SER A 76 2.98 21.26 1.97
N GLN A 77 3.34 22.50 1.63
CA GLN A 77 4.04 23.38 2.57
C GLN A 77 3.03 24.17 3.41
N ALA A 78 3.12 24.02 4.73
CA ALA A 78 2.43 24.90 5.66
C ALA A 78 3.27 26.16 5.87
N VAL A 79 2.74 27.32 5.48
CA VAL A 79 3.30 28.62 5.90
C VAL A 79 2.91 28.83 7.36
N ASN A 80 3.87 28.68 8.28
CA ASN A 80 3.70 29.18 9.64
C ASN A 80 3.96 30.70 9.62
N THR A 81 2.90 31.49 9.75
CA THR A 81 3.04 32.92 10.07
C THR A 81 3.20 33.03 11.58
N ASN A 82 4.34 33.53 12.05
CA ASN A 82 4.61 33.82 13.47
C ASN A 82 4.06 35.20 13.83
#